data_AF-A0A645BRV2-F1
#
_entry.id   AF-A0A645BRV2-F1
#
_cell.length_a   1.000
_cell.length_b   1.000
_cell.length_c   1.000
_cell.angle_alpha   90.00
_cell.angle_beta   90.00
_cell.angle_gamma   90.00
#
_symmetry.space_group_name_H-M   'P 1'
#
loop_
_entity.id
_entity.type
_entity.pdbx_description
1 polymer ?
#
loop_
_entity_poly.entity_id
_entity_poly.type
_entity_poly.pdbx_seq_one_letter_code
_entity_poly.pdbx_strand_id
1 'polypeptide(L)'
;MSNVKYRIEKQSIKNYYDMQFPEETARYLFRALAFKSIMADPKRYGFVIDEEYLYRPFEYKKVEVQGPIANWSEFAAEHKTNFKLLKIFNPWIRANNMENKQKNKFVVKVPVEGFREKR
;
A
#
# COMPACT_ATOMS: atom_id res chain seq x y z
N MET A 1 5.39 15.26 14.02
CA MET A 1 4.03 14.76 14.38
C MET A 1 3.35 15.76 15.31
N SER A 2 2.79 16.87 14.82
CA SER A 2 2.39 17.98 15.71
C SER A 2 0.91 18.36 15.69
N ASN A 3 0.18 18.27 14.57
CA ASN A 3 -1.10 18.98 14.47
C ASN A 3 -2.24 18.38 15.32
N VAL A 4 -2.46 17.06 15.26
CA VAL A 4 -3.56 16.41 16.00
C VAL A 4 -3.30 16.45 17.51
N LYS A 5 -2.09 16.07 17.95
CA LYS A 5 -1.72 16.09 19.38
C LYS A 5 -1.81 17.50 19.97
N TYR A 6 -1.30 18.51 19.24
CA TYR A 6 -1.43 19.91 19.63
C TYR A 6 -2.89 20.34 19.82
N ARG A 7 -3.79 19.91 18.93
CA ARG A 7 -5.21 20.26 19.03
C ARG A 7 -5.93 19.53 20.15
N ILE A 8 -5.59 18.25 20.40
CA ILE A 8 -6.09 17.51 21.56
C ILE A 8 -5.73 18.27 22.85
N GLU A 9 -4.47 18.68 22.98
CA GLU A 9 -3.99 19.41 24.16
C GLU A 9 -4.63 20.80 24.29
N LYS A 10 -4.74 21.55 23.19
CA LYS A 10 -5.28 22.92 23.19
C LYS A 10 -6.79 22.99 23.37
N GLN A 11 -7.54 22.05 22.79
CA GLN A 11 -9.00 22.06 22.80
C GLN A 11 -9.58 21.13 23.88
N SER A 12 -8.75 20.28 24.50
CA SER A 12 -9.19 19.23 25.45
C SER A 12 -10.26 18.27 24.88
N ILE A 13 -10.30 18.14 23.55
CA ILE A 13 -11.23 17.28 22.83
C ILE A 13 -10.46 16.07 22.30
N LYS A 14 -11.05 14.87 22.45
CA LYS A 14 -10.48 13.62 21.91
C LYS A 14 -11.29 13.03 20.76
N ASN A 15 -12.52 13.52 20.54
CA ASN A 15 -13.34 13.11 19.42
C ASN A 15 -12.97 13.91 18.17
N TYR A 16 -12.64 13.22 17.08
CA TYR A 16 -12.29 13.87 15.81
C TYR A 16 -13.45 14.69 15.25
N TYR A 17 -14.70 14.21 15.40
CA TYR A 17 -15.88 14.89 14.86
C TYR A 17 -16.18 16.22 15.55
N ASP A 18 -15.78 16.35 16.81
CA ASP A 18 -16.04 17.54 17.63
C ASP A 18 -14.85 18.51 17.61
N MET A 19 -13.70 18.09 17.08
CA MET A 19 -12.47 18.87 17.09
C MET A 19 -12.44 19.91 15.96
N GLN A 20 -12.13 21.15 16.31
CA GLN A 20 -11.93 22.20 15.31
C GLN A 20 -10.59 21.96 14.60
N PHE A 21 -10.66 21.54 13.34
CA PHE A 21 -9.52 21.37 12.45
C PHE A 21 -9.47 22.48 11.37
N PRO A 22 -8.32 22.71 10.74
CA PRO A 22 -8.28 23.43 9.46
C PRO A 22 -9.06 22.62 8.42
N GLU A 23 -9.62 23.32 7.44
CA GLU A 23 -10.51 22.77 6.42
C GLU A 23 -9.96 21.51 5.74
N GLU A 24 -8.68 21.51 5.36
CA GLU A 24 -8.04 20.34 4.76
C GLU A 24 -8.05 19.12 5.67
N THR A 25 -7.67 19.30 6.94
CA THR A 25 -7.53 18.19 7.88
C THR A 25 -8.89 17.69 8.34
N ALA A 26 -9.88 18.56 8.49
CA ALA A 26 -11.25 18.20 8.89
C ALA A 26 -11.90 17.21 7.90
N ARG A 27 -11.53 17.27 6.63
CA ARG A 27 -12.13 16.45 5.56
C ARG A 27 -11.56 15.05 5.45
N TYR A 28 -10.41 14.74 6.06
CA TYR A 28 -9.73 13.46 5.79
C TYR A 28 -10.53 12.25 6.24
N LEU A 29 -11.17 12.29 7.42
CA LEU A 29 -11.99 11.16 7.88
C LEU A 29 -13.21 10.96 6.98
N PHE A 30 -13.91 12.03 6.62
CA PHE A 30 -15.06 11.96 5.73
C PHE A 30 -14.69 11.46 4.33
N ARG A 31 -13.56 11.92 3.76
CA ARG A 31 -13.04 11.40 2.50
C ARG A 31 -12.70 9.90 2.60
N ALA A 32 -12.05 9.47 3.67
CA ALA A 32 -11.76 8.05 3.88
C ALA A 32 -13.03 7.20 3.98
N LEU A 33 -14.06 7.70 4.69
CA LEU A 33 -15.37 7.04 4.78
C LEU A 33 -16.09 7.01 3.42
N ALA A 34 -16.05 8.11 2.67
CA ALA A 34 -16.62 8.16 1.32
C ALA A 34 -15.94 7.15 0.40
N PHE A 35 -14.60 7.12 0.37
CA PHE A 35 -13.85 6.13 -0.42
C PHE A 35 -14.18 4.71 -0.01
N LYS A 36 -14.20 4.39 1.29
CA LYS A 36 -14.58 3.05 1.76
C LYS A 36 -15.98 2.67 1.32
N SER A 37 -16.93 3.60 1.43
CA SER A 37 -18.34 3.34 1.09
C SER A 37 -18.52 3.14 -0.42
N ILE A 38 -17.93 4.02 -1.24
CA ILE A 38 -17.97 3.92 -2.70
C ILE A 38 -17.26 2.66 -3.18
N MET A 39 -16.09 2.34 -2.65
CA MET A 39 -15.35 1.14 -3.07
C MET A 39 -16.03 -0.16 -2.66
N ALA A 40 -16.78 -0.17 -1.55
CA ALA A 40 -17.50 -1.35 -1.08
C ALA A 40 -18.75 -1.66 -1.93
N ASP A 41 -19.44 -0.64 -2.44
CA ASP A 41 -20.60 -0.79 -3.32
C ASP A 41 -20.65 0.34 -4.36
N PRO A 42 -19.83 0.27 -5.43
CA PRO A 42 -19.75 1.34 -6.42
C PRO A 42 -21.09 1.59 -7.11
N LYS A 43 -21.86 0.52 -7.36
CA LYS A 43 -23.15 0.58 -8.09
C LYS A 43 -24.18 1.41 -7.32
N ARG A 44 -24.25 1.28 -6.00
CA ARG A 44 -25.14 2.10 -5.15
C ARG A 44 -24.89 3.60 -5.28
N TYR A 45 -23.66 4.01 -5.60
CA TYR A 45 -23.28 5.41 -5.79
C TYR A 45 -23.21 5.84 -7.27
N GLY A 46 -23.78 5.04 -8.17
CA GLY A 46 -23.86 5.35 -9.60
C GLY A 46 -22.60 5.01 -10.41
N PHE A 47 -21.62 4.33 -9.82
CA PHE A 47 -20.45 3.83 -10.53
C PHE A 47 -20.73 2.43 -11.08
N VAL A 48 -21.04 2.36 -12.37
CA VAL A 48 -21.06 1.10 -13.12
C VAL A 48 -19.67 0.92 -13.74
N ILE A 49 -18.93 -0.07 -13.25
CA ILE A 49 -17.57 -0.37 -13.72
C ILE A 49 -17.63 -1.74 -14.40
N ASP A 50 -17.50 -1.74 -15.71
CA ASP A 50 -17.41 -2.99 -16.47
C ASP A 50 -16.07 -3.69 -16.25
N GLU A 51 -16.07 -5.01 -16.32
CA GLU A 51 -14.88 -5.84 -16.09
C GLU A 51 -13.74 -5.50 -17.04
N GLU A 52 -14.06 -5.03 -18.26
CA GLU A 52 -13.07 -4.59 -19.26
C GLU A 52 -12.27 -3.35 -18.82
N TYR A 53 -12.85 -2.49 -17.96
CA TYR A 53 -12.18 -1.32 -17.39
C TYR A 53 -11.38 -1.66 -16.13
N LEU A 54 -11.56 -2.86 -15.57
CA LEU A 54 -10.79 -3.28 -14.40
C LEU A 54 -9.33 -3.53 -14.78
N TYR A 55 -8.44 -3.15 -13.87
CA TYR A 55 -7.04 -3.54 -13.99
C TYR A 55 -6.95 -5.07 -14.01
N ARG A 56 -6.32 -5.60 -15.06
CA ARG A 56 -6.00 -7.03 -15.14
C ARG A 56 -5.10 -7.41 -13.97
N PRO A 57 -5.30 -8.61 -13.37
CA PRO A 57 -4.40 -9.10 -12.34
C PRO A 57 -2.96 -9.08 -12.83
N PHE A 58 -2.06 -8.53 -12.02
CA PHE A 58 -0.64 -8.53 -12.37
C PHE A 58 -0.10 -9.96 -12.38
N GLU A 59 0.68 -10.31 -13.40
CA GLU A 59 1.37 -11.59 -13.48
C GLU A 59 2.63 -11.57 -12.61
N TYR A 60 2.72 -12.49 -11.65
CA TYR A 60 3.88 -12.67 -10.80
C TYR A 60 4.07 -14.12 -10.38
N LYS A 61 5.31 -14.45 -10.04
CA LYS A 61 5.71 -15.70 -9.38
C LYS A 61 5.80 -15.47 -7.88
N LYS A 62 5.48 -16.50 -7.10
CA LYS A 62 5.65 -16.49 -5.64
C LYS A 62 6.97 -17.15 -5.30
N VAL A 63 7.85 -16.42 -4.63
CA VAL A 63 9.14 -16.94 -4.15
C VAL A 63 9.08 -17.00 -2.63
N GLU A 64 9.23 -18.21 -2.08
CA GLU A 64 9.35 -18.38 -0.63
C GLU A 64 10.77 -18.04 -0.18
N VAL A 65 10.89 -17.11 0.75
CA VAL A 65 12.17 -16.71 1.33
C VAL A 65 12.21 -17.09 2.80
N GLN A 66 13.32 -17.72 3.19
CA GLN A 66 13.61 -18.12 4.56
C GLN A 66 14.98 -17.57 4.93
N GLY A 67 15.00 -16.39 5.54
CA GLY A 67 16.26 -15.74 5.93
C GLY A 67 16.24 -14.21 5.78
N PRO A 68 17.33 -13.54 6.16
CA PRO A 68 17.52 -12.12 5.90
C PRO A 68 17.78 -11.87 4.42
N ILE A 69 17.44 -10.67 3.96
CA ILE A 69 17.78 -10.19 2.62
C ILE A 69 18.74 -9.02 2.78
N ALA A 70 19.98 -9.20 2.32
CA ALA A 70 21.01 -8.18 2.41
C ALA A 70 20.71 -6.98 1.51
N ASN A 71 20.23 -7.23 0.28
CA ASN A 71 19.93 -6.19 -0.69
C ASN A 71 18.78 -6.62 -1.63
N TRP A 72 17.67 -5.90 -1.58
CA TRP A 72 16.51 -6.16 -2.45
C TRP A 72 16.77 -5.84 -3.92
N SER A 73 17.75 -4.98 -4.22
CA SER A 73 18.12 -4.66 -5.59
C SER A 73 18.88 -5.83 -6.24
N GLU A 74 19.74 -6.51 -5.48
CA GLU A 74 20.42 -7.74 -5.92
C GLU A 74 19.42 -8.89 -6.07
N PHE A 75 18.56 -9.11 -5.07
CA PHE A 75 17.48 -10.08 -5.15
C PHE A 75 16.60 -9.86 -6.39
N ALA A 76 16.24 -8.61 -6.68
CA ALA A 76 15.50 -8.27 -7.88
C ALA A 76 16.26 -8.60 -9.17
N ALA A 77 17.57 -8.32 -9.21
CA ALA A 77 18.42 -8.59 -10.38
C ALA A 77 18.55 -10.09 -10.66
N GLU A 78 18.71 -10.94 -9.63
CA GLU A 78 18.71 -12.41 -9.74
C GLU A 78 17.43 -12.94 -10.38
N HIS A 79 16.31 -12.28 -10.10
CA HIS A 79 15.00 -12.58 -10.67
C HIS A 79 14.69 -11.82 -11.97
N LYS A 80 15.70 -11.23 -12.62
CA LYS A 80 15.56 -10.45 -13.86
C LYS A 80 14.50 -9.35 -13.79
N THR A 81 14.39 -8.72 -12.64
CA THR A 81 13.51 -7.57 -12.40
C THR A 81 14.31 -6.43 -11.74
N ASN A 82 13.62 -5.43 -11.22
CA ASN A 82 14.24 -4.31 -10.53
C ASN A 82 13.49 -4.01 -9.23
N PHE A 83 14.20 -3.35 -8.31
CA PHE A 83 13.67 -3.06 -6.99
C PHE A 83 12.37 -2.23 -7.01
N LYS A 84 12.23 -1.29 -7.96
CA LYS A 84 11.00 -0.49 -8.11
C LYS A 84 9.78 -1.37 -8.35
N LEU A 85 9.87 -2.33 -9.28
CA LEU A 85 8.76 -3.26 -9.53
C LEU A 85 8.52 -4.17 -8.33
N LEU A 86 9.59 -4.68 -7.71
CA LEU A 86 9.46 -5.53 -6.54
C LEU A 86 8.68 -4.83 -5.41
N LYS A 87 8.93 -3.54 -5.14
CA LYS A 87 8.18 -2.76 -4.15
C LYS A 87 6.72 -2.54 -4.53
N ILE A 88 6.40 -2.36 -5.82
CA ILE A 88 5.00 -2.20 -6.27
C ILE A 88 4.20 -3.46 -5.92
N PHE A 89 4.78 -4.64 -6.14
CA PHE A 89 4.13 -5.92 -5.86
C PHE A 89 4.16 -6.30 -4.36
N ASN A 90 5.08 -5.71 -3.59
CA ASN A 90 5.28 -5.99 -2.18
C ASN A 90 5.39 -4.68 -1.37
N PRO A 91 4.27 -3.95 -1.16
CA PRO A 91 4.27 -2.65 -0.49
C PRO A 91 4.77 -2.67 0.96
N TRP A 92 4.85 -3.86 1.56
CA TRP A 92 5.39 -4.08 2.90
C TRP A 92 6.92 -3.93 2.97
N ILE A 93 7.63 -3.92 1.83
CA ILE A 93 9.08 -3.67 1.77
C ILE A 93 9.34 -2.18 2.02
N ARG A 94 9.88 -1.84 3.20
CA ARG A 94 10.14 -0.46 3.62
C ARG A 94 11.58 0.00 3.37
N ALA A 95 12.55 -0.90 3.56
CA ALA A 95 13.98 -0.63 3.42
C ALA A 95 14.59 -1.41 2.24
N ASN A 96 15.85 -1.10 1.88
CA ASN A 96 16.59 -1.82 0.83
C ASN A 96 17.14 -3.17 1.32
N ASN A 97 17.14 -3.41 2.63
CA ASN A 97 17.48 -4.70 3.24
C ASN A 97 16.33 -5.16 4.14
N MET A 98 16.40 -6.41 4.59
CA MET A 98 15.47 -6.93 5.57
C MET A 98 16.17 -7.91 6.51
N GLU A 99 16.20 -7.56 7.80
CA GLU A 99 16.59 -8.50 8.84
C GLU A 99 15.46 -9.48 9.11
N ASN A 100 15.78 -10.77 9.25
CA ASN A 100 14.79 -11.80 9.58
C ASN A 100 15.23 -12.58 10.83
N LYS A 101 15.33 -11.86 11.96
CA LYS A 101 15.80 -12.41 13.24
C LYS A 101 14.94 -13.57 13.74
N GLN A 102 13.65 -13.53 13.44
CA GLN A 102 12.68 -14.56 13.85
C GLN A 102 12.66 -15.78 12.90
N LYS A 103 13.45 -15.78 11.81
CA LYS A 103 13.48 -16.83 10.77
C LYS A 103 12.09 -17.15 10.21
N ASN A 104 11.23 -16.14 10.13
CA ASN A 104 9.88 -16.29 9.59
C ASN A 104 9.97 -16.58 8.09
N LYS A 105 9.12 -17.49 7.62
CA LYS A 105 8.94 -17.73 6.19
C LYS A 105 7.98 -16.68 5.63
N PHE A 106 8.34 -16.07 4.51
CA PHE A 106 7.48 -15.11 3.82
C PHE A 106 7.54 -15.29 2.31
N VAL A 107 6.49 -14.81 1.64
CA VAL A 107 6.35 -14.93 0.19
C VAL A 107 6.62 -13.56 -0.44
N VAL A 108 7.56 -13.54 -1.39
CA VAL A 108 7.83 -12.39 -2.23
C VAL A 108 7.15 -12.57 -3.57
N LYS A 109 6.35 -11.60 -3.98
CA LYS A 109 5.73 -11.56 -5.31
C LYS A 109 6.73 -10.96 -6.30
N VAL A 110 7.28 -11.80 -7.17
CA VAL A 110 8.26 -11.41 -8.19
C VAL A 110 7.54 -11.29 -9.53
N PRO A 111 7.52 -10.11 -10.19
CA PRO A 111 6.88 -9.96 -11.49
C PRO A 111 7.52 -10.88 -12.53
N VAL A 112 6.74 -11.31 -13.52
CA VAL A 112 7.26 -12.12 -14.65
C VAL A 112 8.30 -11.32 -15.47
N GLU A 113 9.23 -12.05 -16.09
CA GLU A 113 10.19 -11.45 -17.03
C GLU A 113 9.45 -10.73 -18.17
N GLY A 114 9.93 -9.55 -18.55
CA GLY A 114 9.27 -8.72 -19.57
C GLY A 114 7.99 -8.01 -19.12
N PHE A 115 7.65 -7.99 -17.82
CA PHE A 115 6.43 -7.30 -17.32
C PHE A 115 6.33 -5.82 -17.73
N ARG A 116 7.46 -5.12 -17.91
CA ARG A 116 7.46 -3.73 -18.40
C ARG A 116 7.18 -3.59 -19.89
N GLU A 117 7.51 -4.63 -20.66
CA GLU A 117 7.48 -4.63 -22.12
C GLU A 117 6.14 -5.16 -22.66
N LYS A 118 5.44 -6.00 -21.89
CA LYS A 118 4.13 -6.58 -22.23
C LYS A 118 2.93 -5.63 -22.05
N ARG A 119 3.01 -4.36 -22.47
CA ARG A 119 1.85 -3.46 -22.47
C ARG A 119 1.14 -3.44 -23.81
#